data_AF-A0A1U7CQU8-F1
#
_entry.id   AF-A0A1U7CQU8-F1
#
_cell.length_a   1.000
_cell.length_b   1.000
_cell.length_c   1.000
_cell.angle_alpha   90.00
_cell.angle_beta   90.00
_cell.angle_gamma   90.00
#
_symmetry.space_group_name_H-M   'P 1'
#
loop_
_entity.id
_entity.type
_entity.pdbx_description
1 polymer ?
#
loop_
_entity_poly.entity_id
_entity_poly.type
_entity_poly.pdbx_seq_one_letter_code
_entity_poly.pdbx_strand_id
1 'polypeptide(L)'
;MNRRTRPSARDKARFAPVFEGLEGRVVLSSSSLLISGALRPSAARANAAGDVASFPLRFRPFTAMFQGNYTVGPARSPGFATQLYMAGGGTSSSFLHGDIQLAYYVPADASQPAVGMANMIVKNISDTGNQLGADFQAVPGALDRAGRPNQFTWTVNSNSGGTFSGSEGSGTLQLIYYPSRKLPQGATAAGRIGVVFRGSVGTTDTGDITRNS
;
A
#
# COMPACT_ATOMS: atom_id res chain seq x y z
N MET A 1 -9.38 -20.05 62.29
CA MET A 1 -8.47 -19.86 61.13
C MET A 1 -9.29 -19.27 59.98
N ASN A 2 -9.08 -17.98 59.68
CA ASN A 2 -9.95 -17.17 58.85
C ASN A 2 -9.65 -17.34 57.35
N ARG A 3 -10.67 -17.75 56.57
CA ARG A 3 -10.64 -17.72 55.08
C ARG A 3 -10.66 -16.27 54.61
N ARG A 4 -9.55 -15.80 54.04
CA ARG A 4 -9.50 -14.54 53.28
C ARG A 4 -10.14 -14.76 51.91
N THR A 5 -11.35 -14.25 51.74
CA THR A 5 -12.00 -13.99 50.45
C THR A 5 -11.17 -12.95 49.68
N ARG A 6 -10.71 -13.30 48.47
CA ARG A 6 -10.14 -12.33 47.51
C ARG A 6 -11.28 -11.75 46.68
N PRO A 7 -11.57 -10.44 46.72
CA PRO A 7 -12.47 -9.83 45.76
C PRO A 7 -11.78 -9.77 44.39
N SER A 8 -12.43 -10.42 43.42
CA SER A 8 -12.16 -10.31 41.99
C SER A 8 -12.92 -9.10 41.47
N ALA A 9 -12.23 -8.12 40.91
CA ALA A 9 -12.79 -7.22 39.89
C ALA A 9 -11.64 -6.57 39.12
N ARG A 10 -11.37 -7.12 37.93
CA ARG A 10 -10.62 -6.43 36.88
C ARG A 10 -11.52 -5.32 36.34
N ASP A 11 -11.24 -4.07 36.71
CA ASP A 11 -11.79 -2.92 36.00
C ASP A 11 -11.19 -2.86 34.60
N LYS A 12 -11.92 -3.42 33.64
CA LYS A 12 -11.68 -3.20 32.21
C LYS A 12 -12.44 -1.93 31.82
N ALA A 13 -11.71 -0.82 31.67
CA ALA A 13 -12.20 0.36 30.97
C ALA A 13 -12.74 -0.06 29.59
N ARG A 14 -14.04 0.09 29.38
CA ARG A 14 -14.69 -0.12 28.07
C ARG A 14 -14.58 1.19 27.31
N PHE A 15 -13.69 1.21 26.32
CA PHE A 15 -13.64 2.28 25.33
C PHE A 15 -14.87 2.16 24.42
N ALA A 16 -15.77 3.12 24.47
CA ALA A 16 -16.96 3.21 23.63
C ALA A 16 -16.91 4.53 22.86
N PRO A 17 -16.45 4.55 21.59
CA PRO A 17 -16.52 5.76 20.78
C PRO A 17 -17.98 6.02 20.39
N VAL A 18 -18.47 7.19 20.79
CA VAL A 18 -19.75 7.77 20.36
C VAL A 18 -19.52 8.39 18.97
N PHE A 19 -20.30 7.99 17.98
CA PHE A 19 -20.34 8.68 16.69
C PHE A 19 -21.20 9.94 16.84
N GLU A 20 -20.56 11.10 16.86
CA GLU A 20 -21.21 12.41 16.79
C GLU A 20 -21.61 12.69 15.33
N GLY A 21 -22.85 13.10 15.14
CA GLY A 21 -23.49 13.27 13.83
C GLY A 21 -22.87 14.41 13.01
N LEU A 22 -22.58 14.11 11.74
CA LEU A 22 -22.08 15.05 10.76
C LEU A 22 -23.27 15.79 10.14
N GLU A 23 -23.79 16.80 10.83
CA GLU A 23 -24.88 17.63 10.30
C GLU A 23 -24.33 18.66 9.29
N GLY A 24 -24.76 18.47 8.04
CA GLY A 24 -25.21 19.53 7.14
C GLY A 24 -24.30 20.74 6.93
N ARG A 25 -23.25 20.60 6.11
CA ARG A 25 -22.71 21.77 5.41
C ARG A 25 -23.59 22.10 4.21
N VAL A 26 -24.42 23.10 4.43
CA VAL A 26 -25.30 23.77 3.46
C VAL A 26 -24.52 24.13 2.20
N VAL A 27 -25.03 23.66 1.07
CA VAL A 27 -24.68 24.12 -0.28
C VAL A 27 -25.32 25.49 -0.46
N LEU A 28 -24.51 26.55 -0.68
CA LEU A 28 -25.03 27.82 -1.19
C LEU A 28 -24.59 27.99 -2.65
N SER A 29 -25.59 27.90 -3.52
CA SER A 29 -25.51 28.16 -4.94
C SER A 29 -25.24 29.64 -5.26
N SER A 30 -24.42 29.83 -6.28
CA SER A 30 -24.38 30.91 -7.29
C SER A 30 -25.29 32.13 -7.10
N SER A 31 -24.66 33.31 -7.02
CA SER A 31 -25.24 34.59 -7.45
C SER A 31 -24.33 35.22 -8.49
N SER A 32 -24.78 35.21 -9.74
CA SER A 32 -24.24 35.96 -10.87
C SER A 32 -24.54 37.44 -10.72
N LEU A 33 -23.50 38.29 -10.74
CA LEU A 33 -23.64 39.74 -10.93
C LEU A 33 -22.92 40.14 -12.22
N LEU A 34 -23.72 40.43 -13.25
CA LEU A 34 -23.30 41.14 -14.45
C LEU A 34 -23.14 42.62 -14.11
N ILE A 35 -21.92 43.14 -14.25
CA ILE A 35 -21.67 44.58 -14.36
C ILE A 35 -20.86 44.81 -15.63
N SER A 36 -21.51 45.39 -16.63
CA SER A 36 -20.88 45.93 -17.84
C SER A 36 -20.32 47.32 -17.53
N GLY A 37 -19.04 47.56 -17.80
CA GLY A 37 -18.51 48.92 -17.81
C GLY A 37 -16.98 49.04 -17.76
N ALA A 38 -16.41 49.49 -18.87
CA ALA A 38 -15.12 50.17 -19.04
C ALA A 38 -13.83 49.33 -19.08
N LEU A 39 -13.29 49.25 -20.30
CA LEU A 39 -11.98 48.78 -20.71
C LEU A 39 -10.83 49.51 -20.00
N ARG A 40 -9.97 48.74 -19.32
CA ARG A 40 -8.53 49.02 -19.20
C ARG A 40 -7.80 47.69 -19.32
N PRO A 41 -6.89 47.50 -20.29
CA PRO A 41 -6.02 46.32 -20.30
C PRO A 41 -5.00 46.52 -19.18
N SER A 42 -5.36 46.14 -17.96
CA SER A 42 -4.36 45.86 -16.95
C SER A 42 -3.59 44.66 -17.49
N ALA A 43 -2.32 44.86 -17.82
CA ALA A 43 -1.44 43.80 -18.28
C ALA A 43 -1.55 42.66 -17.26
N ALA A 44 -2.24 41.59 -17.64
CA ALA A 44 -2.17 40.34 -16.94
C ALA A 44 -0.70 39.94 -17.03
N ARG A 45 0.05 40.19 -15.94
CA ARG A 45 1.19 39.37 -15.62
C ARG A 45 0.62 37.97 -15.60
N ALA A 46 0.80 37.26 -16.72
CA ALA A 46 0.86 35.82 -16.70
C ALA A 46 1.97 35.51 -15.69
N ASN A 47 1.59 35.38 -14.42
CA ASN A 47 2.30 34.47 -13.57
C ASN A 47 2.13 33.14 -14.30
N ALA A 48 3.11 32.81 -15.14
CA ALA A 48 3.49 31.42 -15.36
C ALA A 48 3.93 30.89 -13.98
N ALA A 49 2.96 30.76 -13.07
CA ALA A 49 3.04 29.79 -12.02
C ALA A 49 3.09 28.49 -12.81
N GLY A 50 4.32 27.98 -13.01
CA GLY A 50 4.49 26.63 -13.51
C GLY A 50 3.56 25.76 -12.69
N ASP A 51 2.61 25.13 -13.36
CA ASP A 51 1.72 24.19 -12.72
C ASP A 51 2.60 23.19 -11.99
N VAL A 52 2.44 23.06 -10.67
CA VAL A 52 3.22 22.09 -9.89
C VAL A 52 2.88 20.66 -10.34
N ALA A 53 1.76 20.48 -11.06
CA ALA A 53 1.44 19.24 -11.78
C ALA A 53 2.34 18.98 -13.02
N SER A 54 3.25 19.90 -13.37
CA SER A 54 4.12 19.81 -14.54
C SER A 54 5.59 19.47 -14.23
N PHE A 55 5.92 19.10 -12.99
CA PHE A 55 7.26 18.56 -12.73
C PHE A 55 7.37 17.16 -13.34
N PRO A 56 8.35 16.93 -14.24
CA PRO A 56 8.52 15.62 -14.86
C PRO A 56 8.90 14.58 -13.79
N LEU A 57 8.30 13.39 -13.89
CA LEU A 57 8.65 12.27 -13.02
C LEU A 57 10.13 11.92 -13.17
N ARG A 58 10.83 11.83 -12.04
CA ARG A 58 12.25 11.45 -12.00
C ARG A 58 12.37 9.99 -11.60
N PHE A 59 12.57 9.13 -12.58
CA PHE A 59 12.74 7.69 -12.35
C PHE A 59 14.09 7.39 -11.70
N ARG A 60 14.06 6.62 -10.61
CA ARG A 60 15.24 6.16 -9.89
C ARG A 60 15.19 4.64 -9.73
N PRO A 61 16.34 3.96 -9.71
CA PRO A 61 16.38 2.54 -9.38
C PRO A 61 15.71 2.28 -8.04
N PHE A 62 14.83 1.29 -8.01
CA PHE A 62 14.09 0.89 -6.82
C PHE A 62 14.43 -0.56 -6.49
N THR A 63 14.82 -0.78 -5.24
CA THR A 63 14.98 -2.13 -4.68
C THR A 63 14.44 -2.15 -3.27
N ALA A 64 13.57 -3.11 -2.97
CA ALA A 64 13.06 -3.29 -1.63
C ALA A 64 13.06 -4.77 -1.25
N MET A 65 13.41 -5.06 -0.01
CA MET A 65 13.52 -6.42 0.52
C MET A 65 12.75 -6.51 1.83
N PHE A 66 11.77 -7.39 1.86
CA PHE A 66 10.94 -7.63 3.02
C PHE A 66 10.91 -9.10 3.39
N GLN A 67 10.62 -9.37 4.66
CA GLN A 67 10.35 -10.70 5.15
C GLN A 67 9.17 -10.68 6.10
N GLY A 68 8.34 -11.71 6.01
CA GLY A 68 7.15 -11.82 6.84
C GLY A 68 6.64 -13.24 6.99
N ASN A 69 5.56 -13.37 7.74
CA ASN A 69 4.78 -14.60 7.75
C ASN A 69 3.73 -14.52 6.65
N TYR A 70 3.46 -15.66 6.02
CA TYR A 70 2.35 -15.79 5.08
C TYR A 70 1.39 -16.88 5.52
N THR A 71 0.14 -16.73 5.10
CA THR A 71 -0.90 -17.75 5.16
C THR A 71 -1.60 -17.84 3.82
N VAL A 72 -2.01 -19.04 3.44
CA VAL A 72 -2.84 -19.31 2.28
C VAL A 72 -4.13 -19.92 2.77
N GLY A 73 -5.24 -19.51 2.19
CA GLY A 73 -6.55 -20.08 2.46
C GLY A 73 -7.47 -19.96 1.26
N PRO A 74 -8.73 -20.41 1.40
CA PRO A 74 -9.76 -20.18 0.41
C PRO A 74 -9.92 -18.67 0.14
N ALA A 75 -10.04 -18.29 -1.13
CA ALA A 75 -10.35 -16.91 -1.46
C ALA A 75 -11.77 -16.58 -1.01
N ARG A 76 -11.97 -15.35 -0.51
CA ARG A 76 -13.31 -14.83 -0.16
C ARG A 76 -14.03 -14.21 -1.35
N SER A 77 -13.29 -13.88 -2.40
CA SER A 77 -13.80 -13.22 -3.59
C SER A 77 -14.20 -14.27 -4.64
N PRO A 78 -15.36 -14.10 -5.31
CA PRO A 78 -15.77 -15.01 -6.39
C PRO A 78 -14.76 -14.96 -7.54
N GLY A 79 -14.59 -16.09 -8.24
CA GLY A 79 -13.66 -16.22 -9.36
C GLY A 79 -12.21 -16.58 -8.96
N PHE A 80 -11.92 -16.68 -7.66
CA PHE A 80 -10.59 -17.07 -7.16
C PHE A 80 -10.66 -18.36 -6.36
N ALA A 81 -9.67 -19.24 -6.55
CA ALA A 81 -9.56 -20.50 -5.82
C ALA A 81 -8.89 -20.31 -4.46
N THR A 82 -7.79 -19.54 -4.43
CA THR A 82 -7.01 -19.33 -3.20
C THR A 82 -6.55 -17.90 -3.08
N GLN A 83 -6.32 -17.48 -1.84
CA GLN A 83 -5.70 -16.21 -1.50
C GLN A 83 -4.51 -16.47 -0.59
N LEU A 84 -3.38 -15.84 -0.89
CA LEU A 84 -2.26 -15.68 0.01
C LEU A 84 -2.33 -14.29 0.65
N TYR A 85 -2.07 -14.23 1.95
CA TYR A 85 -1.83 -13.00 2.68
C TYR A 85 -0.47 -13.07 3.38
N MET A 86 0.23 -11.94 3.39
CA MET A 86 1.53 -11.77 4.00
C MET A 86 1.59 -10.42 4.70
N ALA A 87 2.20 -10.41 5.89
CA ALA A 87 2.59 -9.21 6.59
C ALA A 87 4.02 -9.36 7.11
N GLY A 88 4.80 -8.29 6.99
CA GLY A 88 6.21 -8.33 7.34
C GLY A 88 6.84 -6.94 7.44
N GLY A 89 8.16 -6.94 7.57
CA GLY A 89 8.97 -5.73 7.64
C GLY A 89 10.23 -5.87 6.80
N GLY A 90 10.87 -4.75 6.49
CA GLY A 90 12.00 -4.72 5.57
C GLY A 90 12.56 -3.33 5.34
N THR A 91 13.32 -3.22 4.27
CA THR A 91 14.04 -2.00 3.88
C THR A 91 13.88 -1.75 2.38
N SER A 92 14.11 -0.51 1.96
CA SER A 92 14.06 -0.09 0.56
C SER A 92 15.18 0.90 0.24
N SER A 93 15.52 1.02 -1.03
CA SER A 93 16.35 2.11 -1.53
C SER A 93 15.71 3.49 -1.36
N SER A 94 14.39 3.54 -1.15
CA SER A 94 13.62 4.78 -0.95
C SER A 94 13.29 5.09 0.51
N PHE A 95 13.52 4.15 1.44
CA PHE A 95 13.28 4.33 2.87
C PHE A 95 14.02 3.26 3.68
N LEU A 96 14.60 3.67 4.82
CA LEU A 96 15.43 2.78 5.63
C LEU A 96 14.64 1.59 6.21
N HIS A 97 13.43 1.84 6.73
CA HIS A 97 12.58 0.84 7.35
C HIS A 97 11.14 0.98 6.89
N GLY A 98 10.48 -0.14 6.63
CA GLY A 98 9.06 -0.16 6.32
C GLY A 98 8.40 -1.48 6.68
N ASP A 99 7.09 -1.43 6.78
CA ASP A 99 6.24 -2.61 6.82
C ASP A 99 5.73 -2.93 5.43
N ILE A 100 5.38 -4.19 5.21
CA ILE A 100 4.71 -4.63 4.00
C ILE A 100 3.44 -5.40 4.37
N GLN A 101 2.38 -5.12 3.63
CA GLN A 101 1.20 -5.96 3.54
C GLN A 101 1.08 -6.39 2.09
N LEU A 102 1.03 -7.69 1.85
CA LEU A 102 0.95 -8.26 0.51
C LEU A 102 -0.16 -9.29 0.47
N ALA A 103 -0.99 -9.24 -0.56
CA ALA A 103 -1.96 -10.28 -0.84
C ALA A 103 -1.96 -10.61 -2.33
N TYR A 104 -2.11 -11.89 -2.66
CA TYR A 104 -2.38 -12.28 -4.03
C TYR A 104 -3.42 -13.39 -4.09
N TYR A 105 -4.08 -13.46 -5.23
CA TYR A 105 -5.18 -14.34 -5.51
C TYR A 105 -4.84 -15.20 -6.71
N VAL A 106 -5.13 -16.49 -6.61
CA VAL A 106 -5.02 -17.43 -7.72
C VAL A 106 -6.43 -17.61 -8.29
N PRO A 107 -6.67 -17.23 -9.55
CA PRO A 107 -7.95 -17.43 -10.21
C PRO A 107 -8.39 -18.89 -10.19
N ALA A 108 -9.69 -19.13 -10.21
CA ALA A 108 -10.24 -20.49 -10.37
C ALA A 108 -9.97 -21.04 -11.77
N ASP A 109 -9.93 -20.17 -12.78
CA ASP A 109 -9.47 -20.49 -14.13
C ASP A 109 -7.94 -20.46 -14.19
N ALA A 110 -7.33 -21.64 -14.40
CA ALA A 110 -5.88 -21.79 -14.45
C ALA A 110 -5.21 -21.12 -15.67
N SER A 111 -5.98 -20.67 -16.66
CA SER A 111 -5.45 -19.89 -17.79
C SER A 111 -5.15 -18.43 -17.41
N GLN A 112 -5.75 -17.95 -16.31
CA GLN A 112 -5.57 -16.59 -15.82
C GLN A 112 -4.39 -16.53 -14.85
N PRO A 113 -3.51 -15.51 -14.96
CA PRO A 113 -2.39 -15.35 -14.06
C PRO A 113 -2.86 -14.95 -12.66
N ALA A 114 -2.10 -15.35 -11.64
CA ALA A 114 -2.33 -14.84 -10.29
C ALA A 114 -2.09 -13.33 -10.25
N VAL A 115 -2.96 -12.62 -9.54
CA VAL A 115 -2.91 -11.16 -9.39
C VAL A 115 -2.90 -10.79 -7.93
N GLY A 116 -2.26 -9.68 -7.59
CA GLY A 116 -2.19 -9.25 -6.21
C GLY A 116 -1.80 -7.80 -6.07
N MET A 117 -1.71 -7.40 -4.82
CA MET A 117 -1.37 -6.05 -4.41
C MET A 117 -0.46 -6.09 -3.19
N ALA A 118 0.47 -5.15 -3.13
CA ALA A 118 1.30 -4.90 -1.96
C ALA A 118 1.24 -3.43 -1.58
N ASN A 119 1.21 -3.16 -0.28
CA ASN A 119 1.40 -1.83 0.29
C ASN A 119 2.68 -1.86 1.12
N MET A 120 3.65 -1.03 0.75
CA MET A 120 4.87 -0.79 1.48
C MET A 120 4.73 0.50 2.28
N ILE A 121 4.69 0.40 3.60
CA ILE A 121 4.38 1.50 4.52
C ILE A 121 5.68 1.95 5.19
N VAL A 122 6.05 3.22 5.03
CA VAL A 122 7.29 3.75 5.60
C VAL A 122 7.16 3.83 7.12
N LYS A 123 8.17 3.31 7.83
CA LYS A 123 8.30 3.45 9.28
C LYS A 123 9.16 4.67 9.61
N ASN A 124 8.55 5.85 9.55
CA ASN A 124 9.17 7.09 10.00
C ASN A 124 8.16 7.88 10.86
N ILE A 125 8.60 8.34 12.03
CA ILE A 125 7.74 9.06 12.98
C ILE A 125 7.36 10.45 12.45
N SER A 126 8.18 11.02 11.57
CA SER A 126 7.98 12.35 10.98
C SER A 126 7.18 12.32 9.67
N ASP A 127 6.98 11.14 9.07
CA ASP A 127 6.31 10.97 7.78
C ASP A 127 5.14 9.99 7.87
N THR A 128 4.06 10.43 8.52
CA THR A 128 2.82 9.66 8.55
C THR A 128 2.11 9.72 7.20
N GLY A 129 1.74 8.56 6.64
CA GLY A 129 1.02 8.46 5.36
C GLY A 129 1.89 8.20 4.13
N ASN A 130 3.21 8.11 4.27
CA ASN A 130 4.09 7.67 3.19
C ASN A 130 3.92 6.16 2.97
N GLN A 131 3.30 5.80 1.84
CA GLN A 131 3.12 4.41 1.43
C GLN A 131 3.27 4.27 -0.08
N LEU A 132 3.91 3.19 -0.53
CA LEU A 132 4.00 2.83 -1.92
C LEU A 132 3.11 1.60 -2.16
N GLY A 133 2.04 1.81 -2.93
CA GLY A 133 1.15 0.74 -3.37
C GLY A 133 1.60 0.17 -4.70
N ALA A 134 1.56 -1.15 -4.85
CA ALA A 134 1.92 -1.83 -6.08
C ALA A 134 0.92 -2.93 -6.40
N ASP A 135 0.42 -2.93 -7.64
CA ASP A 135 -0.29 -4.07 -8.22
C ASP A 135 0.72 -5.00 -8.86
N PHE A 136 0.46 -6.30 -8.83
CA PHE A 136 1.36 -7.26 -9.43
C PHE A 136 0.65 -8.46 -10.03
N GLN A 137 1.26 -9.04 -11.06
CA GLN A 137 0.73 -10.13 -11.87
C GLN A 137 1.80 -11.19 -12.06
N ALA A 138 1.43 -12.46 -11.87
CA ALA A 138 2.36 -13.57 -11.95
C ALA A 138 2.91 -13.70 -13.37
N VAL A 139 4.22 -13.91 -13.46
CA VAL A 139 4.87 -14.23 -14.73
C VAL A 139 4.47 -15.68 -15.09
N PRO A 140 3.86 -15.93 -16.25
CA PRO A 140 3.46 -17.27 -16.65
C PRO A 140 4.64 -18.25 -16.63
N GLY A 141 4.43 -19.43 -16.02
CA GLY A 141 5.46 -20.47 -15.90
C GLY A 141 6.53 -20.23 -14.83
N ALA A 142 6.57 -19.05 -14.19
CA ALA A 142 7.50 -18.79 -13.09
C ALA A 142 6.96 -19.33 -11.76
N LEU A 143 7.09 -20.66 -11.62
CA LEU A 143 6.65 -21.41 -10.44
C LEU A 143 7.85 -21.93 -9.65
N ASP A 144 7.68 -22.05 -8.34
CA ASP A 144 8.61 -22.79 -7.51
C ASP A 144 8.41 -24.32 -7.63
N ARG A 145 9.25 -25.08 -6.93
CA ARG A 145 9.19 -26.56 -6.93
C ARG A 145 7.86 -27.12 -6.42
N ALA A 146 7.06 -26.33 -5.70
CA ALA A 146 5.76 -26.72 -5.18
C ALA A 146 4.62 -26.21 -6.08
N GLY A 147 4.92 -25.67 -7.26
CA GLY A 147 3.93 -25.17 -8.22
C GLY A 147 3.35 -23.80 -7.84
N ARG A 148 3.97 -23.05 -6.93
CA ARG A 148 3.49 -21.73 -6.51
C ARG A 148 4.16 -20.63 -7.33
N PRO A 149 3.42 -19.59 -7.77
CA PRO A 149 4.03 -18.45 -8.45
C PRO A 149 5.12 -17.81 -7.58
N ASN A 150 6.33 -17.66 -8.11
CA ASN A 150 7.47 -17.11 -7.38
C ASN A 150 8.04 -15.83 -8.01
N GLN A 151 7.53 -15.43 -9.18
CA GLN A 151 7.92 -14.22 -9.87
C GLN A 151 6.70 -13.51 -10.46
N PHE A 152 6.69 -12.20 -10.31
CA PHE A 152 5.61 -11.31 -10.74
C PHE A 152 6.20 -10.08 -11.41
N THR A 153 5.45 -9.46 -12.31
CA THR A 153 5.65 -8.05 -12.69
C THR A 153 4.85 -7.18 -11.75
N TRP A 154 5.36 -6.00 -11.39
CA TRP A 154 4.62 -5.04 -10.57
C TRP A 154 4.59 -3.66 -11.22
N THR A 155 3.56 -2.90 -10.87
CA THR A 155 3.37 -1.49 -11.23
C THR A 155 2.88 -0.71 -10.03
N VAL A 156 3.31 0.56 -9.90
CA VAL A 156 2.75 1.46 -8.88
C VAL A 156 1.26 1.64 -9.11
N ASN A 157 0.47 1.60 -8.03
CA ASN A 157 -0.97 1.78 -8.09
C ASN A 157 -1.43 3.04 -7.37
N SER A 158 -2.73 3.33 -7.46
CA SER A 158 -3.36 4.53 -6.90
C SER A 158 -3.43 4.54 -5.37
N ASN A 159 -3.10 3.45 -4.68
CA ASN A 159 -3.07 3.41 -3.21
C ASN A 159 -1.80 4.06 -2.64
N SER A 160 -0.86 4.44 -3.49
CA SER A 160 0.34 5.17 -3.09
C SER A 160 -0.02 6.55 -2.50
N GLY A 161 0.69 6.93 -1.44
CA GLY A 161 0.40 8.13 -0.66
C GLY A 161 1.66 8.85 -0.18
N GLY A 162 1.48 10.09 0.27
CA GLY A 162 2.57 10.95 0.72
C GLY A 162 3.56 11.26 -0.40
N THR A 163 4.85 10.99 -0.19
CA THR A 163 5.91 11.22 -1.19
C THR A 163 5.77 10.36 -2.45
N PHE A 164 4.98 9.29 -2.40
CA PHE A 164 4.67 8.44 -3.55
C PHE A 164 3.33 8.79 -4.22
N SER A 165 2.67 9.87 -3.80
CA SER A 165 1.45 10.34 -4.44
C SER A 165 1.73 10.78 -5.88
N GLY A 166 0.94 10.28 -6.83
CA GLY A 166 1.15 10.52 -8.27
C GLY A 166 2.46 9.93 -8.82
N SER A 167 3.07 8.98 -8.12
CA SER A 167 4.24 8.27 -8.61
C SER A 167 3.88 7.23 -9.67
N GLU A 168 4.82 6.97 -10.56
CA GLU A 168 4.77 5.85 -11.50
C GLU A 168 5.95 4.93 -11.25
N GLY A 169 5.82 3.67 -11.60
CA GLY A 169 6.93 2.74 -11.45
C GLY A 169 6.54 1.34 -11.82
N SER A 170 7.54 0.53 -12.14
CA SER A 170 7.34 -0.86 -12.51
C SER A 170 8.62 -1.66 -12.35
N GLY A 171 8.45 -2.99 -12.35
CA GLY A 171 9.56 -3.91 -12.42
C GLY A 171 9.18 -5.34 -12.09
N THR A 172 10.07 -6.05 -11.41
CA THR A 172 9.91 -7.45 -11.03
C THR A 172 9.80 -7.61 -9.51
N LEU A 173 8.93 -8.52 -9.10
CA LEU A 173 8.73 -8.95 -7.73
C LEU A 173 9.06 -10.44 -7.65
N GLN A 174 9.91 -10.81 -6.70
CA GLN A 174 10.27 -12.20 -6.44
C GLN A 174 9.80 -12.61 -5.05
N LEU A 175 9.16 -13.78 -4.97
CA LEU A 175 8.70 -14.40 -3.75
C LEU A 175 9.55 -15.63 -3.43
N ILE A 176 10.04 -15.71 -2.19
CA ILE A 176 10.89 -16.81 -1.70
C ILE A 176 10.18 -17.46 -0.51
N TYR A 177 9.64 -18.67 -0.72
CA TYR A 177 8.81 -19.35 0.26
C TYR A 177 9.63 -20.25 1.20
N TYR A 178 9.31 -20.16 2.50
CA TYR A 178 9.81 -21.04 3.55
C TYR A 178 8.60 -21.67 4.28
N PRO A 179 8.04 -22.77 3.75
CA PRO A 179 6.82 -23.37 4.29
C PRO A 179 7.03 -23.91 5.70
N SER A 180 6.02 -23.75 6.54
CA SER A 180 5.94 -24.31 7.89
C SER A 180 5.04 -25.54 7.92
N ARG A 181 5.35 -26.51 8.78
CA ARG A 181 4.47 -27.66 9.06
C ARG A 181 3.33 -27.32 10.02
N LYS A 182 3.45 -26.22 10.77
CA LYS A 182 2.43 -25.76 11.70
C LYS A 182 1.53 -24.74 11.01
N LEU A 183 0.30 -25.15 10.72
CA LEU A 183 -0.70 -24.31 10.06
C LEU A 183 -1.60 -23.63 11.11
N PRO A 184 -1.87 -22.32 10.97
CA PRO A 184 -2.97 -21.67 11.67
C PRO A 184 -4.32 -22.29 11.30
N GLN A 185 -5.31 -22.16 12.18
CA GLN A 185 -6.66 -22.67 11.92
C GLN A 185 -7.24 -22.03 10.64
N GLY A 186 -7.76 -22.86 9.74
CA GLY A 186 -8.38 -22.43 8.48
C GLY A 186 -7.40 -22.10 7.34
N ALA A 187 -6.08 -22.18 7.58
CA ALA A 187 -5.08 -22.03 6.53
C ALA A 187 -4.78 -23.38 5.84
N THR A 188 -4.66 -23.36 4.52
CA THR A 188 -4.21 -24.52 3.71
C THR A 188 -2.69 -24.59 3.59
N ALA A 189 -2.01 -23.45 3.69
CA ALA A 189 -0.56 -23.37 3.81
C ALA A 189 -0.15 -22.16 4.66
N ALA A 190 1.01 -22.23 5.29
CA ALA A 190 1.58 -21.10 6.03
C ALA A 190 3.10 -21.23 6.12
N GLY A 191 3.77 -20.15 6.47
CA GLY A 191 5.21 -20.15 6.67
C GLY A 191 5.80 -18.75 6.70
N ARG A 192 7.09 -18.66 6.38
CA ARG A 192 7.77 -17.38 6.14
C ARG A 192 7.93 -17.16 4.65
N ILE A 193 7.94 -15.92 4.23
CA ILE A 193 8.18 -15.55 2.84
C ILE A 193 9.12 -14.34 2.79
N GLY A 194 10.10 -14.42 1.91
CA GLY A 194 10.93 -13.29 1.49
C GLY A 194 10.33 -12.65 0.25
N VAL A 195 10.37 -11.33 0.17
CA VAL A 195 9.78 -10.54 -0.91
C VAL A 195 10.83 -9.56 -1.41
N VAL A 196 11.14 -9.59 -2.69
CA VAL A 196 12.14 -8.73 -3.31
C VAL A 196 11.54 -7.98 -4.48
N PHE A 197 11.43 -6.66 -4.35
CA PHE A 197 11.08 -5.77 -5.45
C PHE A 197 12.36 -5.25 -6.11
N ARG A 198 12.35 -5.21 -7.44
CA ARG A 198 13.37 -4.57 -8.27
C ARG A 198 12.66 -3.82 -9.41
N GLY A 199 13.15 -2.65 -9.78
CA GLY A 199 12.59 -1.87 -10.87
C GLY A 199 12.99 -0.42 -10.78
N SER A 200 12.08 0.47 -11.16
CA SER A 200 12.25 1.92 -11.02
C SER A 200 10.95 2.57 -10.54
N VAL A 201 11.09 3.61 -9.72
CA VAL A 201 9.99 4.47 -9.29
C VAL A 201 10.33 5.91 -9.67
N GLY A 202 9.38 6.59 -10.31
CA GLY A 202 9.39 7.99 -10.67
C GLY A 202 8.47 8.79 -9.74
N THR A 203 9.00 9.88 -9.19
CA THR A 203 8.26 10.82 -8.32
C THR A 203 8.44 12.25 -8.81
N THR A 204 7.52 13.15 -8.46
CA THR A 204 7.51 14.57 -8.89
C THR A 204 8.45 15.49 -8.09
N ASP A 205 9.16 14.97 -7.09
CA ASP A 205 10.29 15.60 -6.37
C ASP A 205 9.92 16.79 -5.45
N THR A 206 9.91 16.55 -4.12
CA THR A 206 10.13 17.57 -3.07
C THR A 206 11.10 17.11 -1.98
N GLY A 207 11.77 15.96 -2.14
CA GLY A 207 12.76 15.47 -1.18
C GLY A 207 13.57 14.30 -1.74
N ASP A 208 14.86 14.28 -1.44
CA ASP A 208 15.81 13.26 -1.89
C ASP A 208 15.46 11.89 -1.28
N ILE A 209 14.50 11.19 -1.87
CA ILE A 209 13.98 9.89 -1.40
C ILE A 209 15.05 8.79 -1.29
N THR A 210 16.29 9.02 -1.75
CA THR A 210 17.40 8.05 -1.58
C THR A 210 18.42 8.44 -0.52
N ARG A 211 18.29 9.60 0.13
CA ARG A 211 19.26 10.06 1.13
C ARG A 211 18.56 10.26 2.47
N ASN A 212 18.58 9.21 3.27
CA ASN A 212 18.55 9.39 4.72
C ASN A 212 19.99 9.70 5.15
N SER A 213 20.26 10.96 5.51
CA SER A 213 21.40 11.35 6.36
C SER A 213 21.04 11.10 7.81
#